data_AF-A0A0N4TF64-F1
#
_entry.id   AF-A0A0N4TF64-F1
#
_cell.length_a   1.000
_cell.length_b   1.000
_cell.length_c   1.000
_cell.angle_alpha   90.00
_cell.angle_beta   90.00
_cell.angle_gamma   90.00
#
_symmetry.space_group_name_H-M   'P 1'
#
loop_
_entity.id
_entity.type
_entity.pdbx_description
1 polymer ?
#
loop_
_entity_poly.entity_id
_entity_poly.type
_entity_poly.pdbx_seq_one_letter_code
_entity_poly.pdbx_strand_id
1 'polypeptide(L)'
;MEEHESAKDRNPLMFSFANDNCPRQCTIRIGKNHTCDQSYKPLFGPKFPLTVGLHSMKLRLVHDQHPTQIYNIGVEVRQGTGRYKDTQVVMLTPRYVLSNQTSFGLSLSHIDRIDQPNEHVKVASKCSLIWNENFEDNRMICVKRDDVKYWSCPFRIDLISSFHVTMRF
;
A
#
# COMPACT_ATOMS: atom_id res chain seq x y z
N MET A 1 21.95 -5.68 18.07
CA MET A 1 22.07 -5.85 16.60
C MET A 1 21.11 -4.84 16.01
N GLU A 2 21.63 -3.84 15.31
CA GLU A 2 20.81 -2.81 14.66
C GLU A 2 19.98 -3.51 13.58
N GLU A 3 18.68 -3.67 13.81
CA GLU A 3 17.81 -4.26 12.80
C GLU A 3 17.83 -3.34 11.58
N HIS A 4 18.17 -3.87 10.40
CA HIS A 4 18.12 -3.16 9.13
C HIS A 4 16.67 -2.88 8.72
N GLU A 5 16.01 -1.95 9.44
CA GLU A 5 14.59 -1.65 9.26
C GLU A 5 14.30 -0.53 8.26
N SER A 6 15.34 0.19 7.81
CA SER A 6 15.18 1.31 6.87
C SER A 6 16.12 1.19 5.67
N ALA A 7 15.56 1.46 4.50
CA ALA A 7 16.25 1.53 3.22
C ALA A 7 15.80 2.80 2.50
N LYS A 8 16.66 3.36 1.65
CA LYS A 8 16.28 4.40 0.70
C LYS A 8 16.67 3.92 -0.68
N ASP A 9 16.03 4.42 -1.75
CA ASP A 9 16.39 4.03 -3.12
C ASP A 9 17.88 4.25 -3.42
N ARG A 10 18.49 5.29 -2.83
CA ARG A 10 19.92 5.57 -2.96
C ARG A 10 20.83 4.62 -2.16
N ASN A 11 20.30 4.00 -1.11
CA ASN A 11 20.99 3.11 -0.19
C ASN A 11 20.11 1.86 0.07
N PRO A 12 20.06 0.92 -0.88
CA PRO A 12 19.26 -0.30 -0.73
C PRO A 12 19.86 -1.21 0.35
N LEU A 13 19.00 -2.05 0.96
CA LEU A 13 19.48 -3.10 1.86
C LEU A 13 20.11 -4.23 1.05
N MET A 14 21.34 -4.56 1.41
CA MET A 14 22.11 -5.62 0.78
C MET A 14 22.19 -6.81 1.72
N PHE A 15 21.86 -7.99 1.22
CA PHE A 15 22.02 -9.25 1.93
C PHE A 15 22.46 -10.34 0.96
N SER A 16 23.16 -11.34 1.47
CA SER A 16 23.68 -12.47 0.71
C SER A 16 23.31 -13.78 1.39
N PHE A 17 23.11 -14.83 0.60
CA PHE A 17 22.97 -16.17 1.13
C PHE A 17 24.33 -16.74 1.53
N ALA A 18 24.36 -17.57 2.56
CA ALA A 18 25.59 -18.20 3.03
C ALA A 18 26.12 -19.25 2.04
N ASN A 19 25.24 -19.91 1.29
CA ASN A 19 25.57 -20.88 0.25
C ASN A 19 24.40 -21.08 -0.74
N ASP A 20 24.66 -21.79 -1.84
CA ASP A 20 23.68 -22.07 -2.89
C ASP A 20 22.55 -23.04 -2.49
N ASN A 21 22.70 -23.75 -1.37
CA ASN A 21 21.67 -24.65 -0.85
C ASN A 21 20.58 -23.90 -0.08
N CYS A 22 20.77 -22.61 0.21
CA CYS A 22 19.75 -21.80 0.85
C CYS A 22 18.54 -21.62 -0.09
N PRO A 23 17.31 -21.75 0.44
CA PRO A 23 16.13 -21.38 -0.34
C PRO A 23 16.25 -19.90 -0.72
N ARG A 24 16.27 -19.62 -2.03
CA ARG A 24 16.36 -18.26 -2.60
C ARG A 24 15.03 -17.53 -2.44
N GLN A 25 14.61 -17.35 -1.18
CA GLN A 25 13.36 -16.76 -0.77
C GLN A 25 13.59 -15.72 0.31
N CYS A 26 12.75 -14.70 0.31
CA CYS A 26 12.77 -13.64 1.32
C CYS A 26 11.41 -13.52 1.99
N THR A 27 11.43 -12.99 3.19
CA THR A 27 10.26 -12.57 3.94
C THR A 27 10.56 -11.17 4.46
N ILE A 28 9.53 -10.33 4.50
CA ILE A 28 9.63 -8.94 4.96
C ILE A 28 8.48 -8.64 5.92
N ARG A 29 8.68 -7.63 6.76
CA ARG A 29 7.67 -7.06 7.64
C ARG A 29 7.75 -5.54 7.58
N ILE A 30 6.72 -4.88 8.07
CA ILE A 30 6.75 -3.44 8.29
C ILE A 30 7.75 -3.13 9.42
N GLY A 31 8.52 -2.06 9.28
CA GLY A 31 9.46 -1.60 10.31
C GLY A 31 8.72 -1.17 11.58
N LYS A 32 9.32 -1.38 12.75
CA LYS A 32 8.65 -1.09 14.05
C LYS A 32 8.34 0.41 14.20
N ASN A 33 9.20 1.24 13.63
CA ASN A 33 9.07 2.70 13.70
C ASN A 33 8.18 3.30 12.59
N HIS A 34 7.44 2.49 11.82
CA HIS A 34 6.57 3.00 10.76
C HIS A 34 5.33 3.73 11.31
N THR A 35 4.76 3.21 12.40
CA THR A 35 3.55 3.74 13.03
C THR A 35 3.91 4.57 14.26
N CYS A 36 3.15 5.65 14.50
CA CYS A 36 3.27 6.44 15.73
C CYS A 36 2.75 5.67 16.95
N ASP A 37 1.76 4.79 16.77
CA ASP A 37 1.24 3.92 17.83
C ASP A 37 2.06 2.64 17.92
N GLN A 38 2.89 2.55 18.96
CA GLN A 38 3.79 1.44 19.25
C GLN A 38 3.08 0.17 19.72
N SER A 39 1.77 0.23 19.98
CA SER A 39 0.96 -0.92 20.38
C SER A 39 0.68 -1.86 19.20
N TYR A 40 0.82 -1.36 17.96
CA TYR A 40 0.75 -2.17 16.76
C TYR A 40 1.99 -3.05 16.59
N LYS A 41 1.77 -4.36 16.39
CA LYS A 41 2.83 -5.37 16.23
C LYS A 41 2.98 -5.74 14.75
N PRO A 42 4.16 -5.55 14.12
CA PRO A 42 4.37 -5.93 12.73
C PRO A 42 4.55 -7.45 12.59
N LEU A 43 3.82 -8.04 11.64
CA LEU A 43 3.96 -9.46 11.30
C LEU A 43 4.82 -9.63 10.04
N PHE A 44 5.61 -10.70 10.01
CA PHE A 44 6.26 -11.15 8.77
C PHE A 44 5.21 -11.61 7.77
N GLY A 45 5.33 -11.12 6.54
CA GLY A 45 4.50 -11.53 5.43
C GLY A 45 4.85 -12.92 4.89
N PRO A 46 4.11 -13.39 3.87
CA PRO A 46 4.43 -14.64 3.20
C PRO A 46 5.81 -14.59 2.56
N LYS A 47 6.45 -15.76 2.42
CA LYS A 47 7.71 -15.88 1.68
C LYS A 47 7.47 -15.61 0.20
N PHE A 48 8.41 -14.92 -0.45
CA PHE A 48 8.43 -14.75 -1.90
C PHE A 48 9.78 -15.20 -2.47
N PRO A 49 9.80 -15.82 -3.66
CA PRO A 49 11.04 -16.24 -4.29
C PRO A 49 11.80 -15.05 -4.89
N LEU A 50 13.12 -15.17 -4.96
CA LEU A 50 14.02 -14.23 -5.65
C LEU A 50 14.21 -14.63 -7.13
N THR A 51 13.16 -15.14 -7.74
CA THR A 51 13.12 -15.42 -9.17
C THR A 51 12.59 -14.17 -9.87
N VAL A 52 13.20 -13.80 -11.02
CA VAL A 52 12.77 -12.65 -11.82
C VAL A 52 11.27 -12.73 -12.10
N GLY A 53 10.54 -11.65 -11.79
CA GLY A 53 9.09 -11.59 -11.98
C GLY A 53 8.39 -10.58 -11.09
N LEU A 54 7.06 -10.57 -11.21
CA LEU A 54 6.15 -9.71 -10.45
C LEU A 54 5.32 -10.54 -9.47
N HIS A 55 5.32 -10.13 -8.22
CA HIS A 55 4.59 -10.77 -7.13
C HIS A 55 3.80 -9.72 -6.34
N SER A 56 2.88 -10.17 -5.51
CA SER A 56 2.16 -9.29 -4.59
C SER A 56 1.99 -9.96 -3.24
N MET A 57 2.07 -9.18 -2.18
CA MET A 57 1.89 -9.65 -0.82
C MET A 57 1.16 -8.63 0.04
N LYS A 58 0.62 -9.10 1.17
CA LYS A 58 -0.02 -8.29 2.19
C LYS A 58 0.86 -8.30 3.44
N LEU A 59 1.24 -7.12 3.91
CA LEU A 59 1.88 -6.93 5.20
C LEU A 59 0.84 -6.45 6.21
N ARG A 60 1.00 -6.83 7.48
CA ARG A 60 0.00 -6.56 8.52
C ARG A 60 0.65 -5.94 9.74
N LEU A 61 0.00 -4.90 10.28
CA LEU A 61 0.20 -4.41 11.64
C LEU A 61 -1.03 -4.79 12.46
N VAL A 62 -0.84 -5.62 13.48
CA VAL A 62 -1.95 -6.09 14.34
C VAL A 62 -1.98 -5.31 15.64
N HIS A 63 -3.18 -5.03 16.15
CA HIS A 63 -3.39 -4.36 17.44
C HIS A 63 -4.42 -5.16 18.25
N ASP A 64 -4.27 -5.18 19.58
CA ASP A 64 -5.14 -5.99 20.43
C ASP A 64 -6.56 -5.38 20.58
N GLN A 65 -6.69 -4.06 20.40
CA GLN A 65 -7.95 -3.29 20.55
C GLN A 65 -8.43 -2.54 19.29
N HIS A 66 -7.62 -2.49 18.21
CA HIS A 66 -7.89 -1.70 17.01
C HIS A 66 -7.84 -2.60 15.78
N PRO A 67 -8.50 -2.23 14.66
CA PRO A 67 -8.45 -3.00 13.43
C PRO A 67 -7.01 -3.23 12.94
N THR A 68 -6.77 -4.40 12.34
CA THR A 68 -5.48 -4.69 11.70
C THR A 68 -5.28 -3.79 10.48
N GLN A 69 -4.14 -3.10 10.41
CA GLN A 69 -3.77 -2.33 9.22
C GLN A 69 -3.11 -3.24 8.20
N ILE A 70 -3.55 -3.16 6.94
CA ILE A 70 -3.06 -4.00 5.84
C ILE A 70 -2.42 -3.15 4.76
N TYR A 71 -1.18 -3.49 4.42
CA TYR A 71 -0.41 -2.83 3.38
C TYR A 71 -0.26 -3.78 2.19
N ASN A 72 -0.85 -3.39 1.06
CA ASN A 72 -0.78 -4.15 -0.18
C ASN A 72 0.48 -3.77 -0.95
N ILE A 73 1.44 -4.68 -1.01
CA ILE A 73 2.77 -4.45 -1.58
C ILE A 73 2.94 -5.27 -2.86
N GLY A 74 3.31 -4.59 -3.94
CA GLY A 74 3.87 -5.18 -5.14
C GLY A 74 5.35 -5.46 -4.90
N VAL A 75 5.79 -6.64 -5.30
CA VAL A 75 7.18 -7.08 -5.19
C VAL A 75 7.65 -7.38 -6.60
N GLU A 76 8.63 -6.63 -7.08
CA GLU A 76 9.24 -6.85 -8.37
C GLU A 76 10.68 -7.30 -8.19
N VAL A 77 11.02 -8.45 -8.77
CA VAL A 77 12.37 -9.01 -8.76
C VAL A 77 12.94 -8.87 -10.17
N ARG A 78 14.07 -8.16 -10.29
CA ARG A 78 14.78 -7.96 -11.55
C ARG A 78 16.23 -8.42 -11.43
N GLN A 79 16.80 -8.87 -12.53
CA GLN A 79 18.24 -9.09 -12.63
C GLN A 79 18.96 -7.74 -12.53
N GLY A 80 20.00 -7.66 -11.70
CA GLY A 80 20.89 -6.50 -11.67
C GLY A 80 21.62 -6.32 -13.00
N THR A 81 22.19 -5.13 -13.21
CA THR A 81 22.88 -4.78 -14.47
C THR A 81 24.30 -4.28 -14.19
N GLY A 82 25.15 -4.31 -15.21
CA GLY A 82 26.55 -3.85 -15.11
C GLY A 82 27.33 -4.57 -14.02
N ARG A 83 27.90 -3.82 -13.08
CA ARG A 83 28.66 -4.36 -11.94
C ARG A 83 27.84 -5.21 -10.97
N TYR A 84 26.51 -5.13 -11.05
CA TYR A 84 25.58 -5.89 -10.22
C TYR A 84 24.86 -6.99 -11.01
N LYS A 85 25.39 -7.39 -12.17
CA LYS A 85 24.76 -8.41 -13.03
C LYS A 85 24.50 -9.76 -12.33
N ASP A 86 25.21 -10.05 -11.24
CA ASP A 86 25.07 -11.29 -10.48
C ASP A 86 24.16 -11.15 -9.24
N THR A 87 23.47 -10.02 -9.08
CA THR A 87 22.53 -9.77 -7.98
C THR A 87 21.07 -9.74 -8.45
N GLN A 88 20.14 -10.03 -7.55
CA GLN A 88 18.72 -9.76 -7.75
C GLN A 88 18.36 -8.44 -7.07
N VAL A 89 17.65 -7.57 -7.79
CA VAL A 89 17.12 -6.31 -7.28
C VAL A 89 15.64 -6.52 -6.96
N VAL A 90 15.28 -6.35 -5.69
CA VAL A 90 13.90 -6.43 -5.22
C VAL A 90 13.37 -5.02 -5.01
N MET A 91 12.32 -4.65 -5.74
CA MET A 91 11.62 -3.39 -5.59
C MET A 91 10.27 -3.62 -4.92
N LEU A 92 9.99 -2.85 -3.88
CA LEU A 92 8.74 -2.90 -3.11
C LEU A 92 7.93 -1.65 -3.41
N THR A 93 6.71 -1.82 -3.92
CA THR A 93 5.84 -0.70 -4.30
C THR A 93 4.45 -0.84 -3.68
N PRO A 94 3.84 0.23 -3.16
CA PRO A 94 2.41 0.20 -2.81
C PRO A 94 1.55 -0.13 -4.03
N ARG A 95 0.52 -0.96 -3.89
CA ARG A 95 -0.29 -1.43 -5.02
C ARG A 95 -1.39 -0.49 -5.48
N TYR A 96 -1.93 0.31 -4.57
CA TYR A 96 -3.09 1.13 -4.86
C TYR A 96 -2.75 2.61 -4.82
N VAL A 97 -3.17 3.30 -5.86
CA VAL A 97 -2.99 4.74 -6.02
C VAL A 97 -4.35 5.33 -6.35
N LEU A 98 -4.75 6.32 -5.58
CA LEU A 98 -5.86 7.20 -5.94
C LEU A 98 -5.31 8.31 -6.81
N SER A 99 -5.83 8.44 -8.03
CA SER A 99 -5.42 9.50 -8.96
C SER A 99 -6.58 10.43 -9.24
N ASN A 100 -6.46 11.68 -8.79
CA ASN A 100 -7.44 12.72 -9.06
C ASN A 100 -7.02 13.53 -10.29
N GLN A 101 -7.61 13.21 -11.44
CA GLN A 101 -7.37 13.93 -12.69
C GLN A 101 -8.32 15.12 -12.90
N THR A 102 -9.17 15.44 -11.92
CA THR A 102 -10.12 16.56 -12.02
C THR A 102 -9.46 17.89 -11.68
N SER A 103 -10.14 19.01 -11.95
CA SER A 103 -9.76 20.37 -11.55
C SER A 103 -10.15 20.71 -10.11
N PHE A 104 -10.68 19.75 -9.35
CA PHE A 104 -11.22 19.98 -8.00
C PHE A 104 -10.51 19.07 -6.98
N GLY A 105 -10.50 19.48 -5.72
CA GLY A 105 -10.16 18.58 -4.63
C GLY A 105 -11.25 17.52 -4.44
N LEU A 106 -10.84 16.30 -4.10
CA LEU A 106 -11.74 15.19 -3.82
C LEU A 106 -11.52 14.68 -2.40
N SER A 107 -12.61 14.36 -1.73
CA SER A 107 -12.65 13.64 -0.47
C SER A 107 -13.26 12.27 -0.70
N LEU A 108 -12.62 11.21 -0.21
CA LEU A 108 -13.08 9.83 -0.30
C LEU A 108 -13.25 9.25 1.10
N SER A 109 -14.27 8.42 1.29
CA SER A 109 -14.52 7.73 2.56
C SER A 109 -15.29 6.45 2.31
N HIS A 110 -15.14 5.47 3.20
CA HIS A 110 -16.12 4.39 3.31
C HIS A 110 -17.48 4.94 3.77
N ILE A 111 -18.56 4.33 3.31
CA ILE A 111 -19.94 4.78 3.57
C ILE A 111 -20.24 4.90 5.08
N ASP A 112 -19.77 3.93 5.86
CA ASP A 112 -19.93 3.84 7.32
C ASP A 112 -19.09 4.86 8.10
N ARG A 113 -18.16 5.55 7.43
CA ARG A 113 -17.25 6.54 8.02
C ARG A 113 -17.41 7.94 7.45
N ILE A 114 -18.44 8.18 6.62
CA ILE A 114 -18.69 9.50 6.00
C ILE A 114 -18.81 10.60 7.05
N ASP A 115 -19.40 10.31 8.21
CA ASP A 115 -19.58 11.28 9.29
C ASP A 115 -18.34 11.47 10.18
N GLN A 116 -17.20 10.85 9.82
CA GLN A 116 -15.93 10.92 10.55
C GLN A 116 -14.87 11.64 9.68
N PRO A 117 -14.75 12.98 9.76
CA PRO A 117 -13.86 13.76 8.90
C PRO A 117 -12.38 13.35 8.94
N ASN A 118 -11.94 12.74 10.04
CA ASN A 118 -10.55 12.28 10.22
C ASN A 118 -10.24 11.03 9.41
N GLU A 119 -11.26 10.27 9.00
CA GLU A 119 -11.14 9.07 8.16
C GLU A 119 -11.18 9.41 6.66
N HIS A 120 -11.42 10.68 6.31
CA HIS A 120 -11.55 11.09 4.91
C HIS A 120 -10.18 11.17 4.24
N VAL A 121 -10.05 10.47 3.11
CA VAL A 121 -8.89 10.53 2.25
C VAL A 121 -9.05 11.71 1.30
N LYS A 122 -8.21 12.74 1.45
CA LYS A 122 -8.24 13.93 0.62
C LYS A 122 -7.19 13.85 -0.49
N VAL A 123 -7.62 14.08 -1.72
CA VAL A 123 -6.76 14.06 -2.91
C VAL A 123 -6.93 15.39 -3.65
N ALA A 124 -5.88 16.21 -3.61
CA ALA A 124 -5.88 17.50 -4.30
C ALA A 124 -6.06 17.34 -5.82
N SER A 125 -6.52 18.41 -6.47
CA SER A 125 -6.67 18.45 -7.92
C SER A 125 -5.35 18.12 -8.63
N LYS A 126 -5.42 17.29 -9.67
CA LYS A 126 -4.25 16.86 -10.47
C LYS A 126 -3.17 16.14 -9.65
N CYS A 127 -3.52 15.58 -8.50
CA CYS A 127 -2.60 14.83 -7.65
C CYS A 127 -2.93 13.34 -7.60
N SER A 128 -1.92 12.54 -7.27
CA SER A 128 -2.07 11.12 -6.96
C SER A 128 -1.55 10.84 -5.56
N LEU A 129 -2.20 9.93 -4.85
CA LEU A 129 -1.86 9.52 -3.49
C LEU A 129 -1.80 8.00 -3.41
N ILE A 130 -0.77 7.48 -2.74
CA ILE A 130 -0.72 6.07 -2.36
C ILE A 130 -1.79 5.80 -1.29
N TRP A 131 -2.64 4.82 -1.53
CA TRP A 131 -3.73 4.49 -0.62
C TRP A 131 -3.56 3.09 -0.04
N ASN A 132 -3.19 3.01 1.23
CA ASN A 132 -2.93 1.75 1.95
C ASN A 132 -4.15 1.27 2.75
N GLU A 133 -5.35 1.33 2.17
CA GLU A 133 -6.57 0.88 2.84
C GLU A 133 -6.87 -0.60 2.56
N ASN A 134 -7.48 -1.27 3.54
CA ASN A 134 -7.94 -2.64 3.41
C ASN A 134 -9.40 -2.69 2.92
N PHE A 135 -9.59 -3.03 1.65
CA PHE A 135 -10.93 -3.25 1.09
C PHE A 135 -11.50 -4.64 1.34
N GLU A 136 -10.88 -5.49 2.16
CA GLU A 136 -11.38 -6.85 2.38
C GLU A 136 -12.77 -6.85 3.02
N ASP A 137 -12.96 -6.05 4.07
CA ASP A 137 -14.19 -6.01 4.86
C ASP A 137 -15.25 -5.10 4.25
N ASN A 138 -14.83 -3.97 3.66
CA ASN A 138 -15.72 -3.03 3.00
C ASN A 138 -15.11 -2.55 1.67
N ARG A 139 -15.80 -2.87 0.57
CA ARG A 139 -15.40 -2.51 -0.80
C ARG A 139 -16.17 -1.33 -1.34
N MET A 140 -17.06 -0.76 -0.53
CA MET A 140 -17.93 0.34 -0.90
C MET A 140 -17.31 1.64 -0.39
N ILE A 141 -17.12 2.58 -1.31
CA ILE A 141 -16.64 3.92 -0.98
C ILE A 141 -17.55 4.97 -1.60
N CYS A 142 -17.52 6.16 -1.02
CA CYS A 142 -18.15 7.34 -1.56
C CYS A 142 -17.07 8.37 -1.89
N VAL A 143 -17.34 9.20 -2.89
CA VAL A 143 -16.48 10.33 -3.25
C VAL A 143 -17.31 11.61 -3.20
N LYS A 144 -16.68 12.69 -2.75
CA LYS A 144 -17.25 14.02 -2.70
C LYS A 144 -16.24 15.01 -3.26
N ARG A 145 -16.72 15.97 -4.04
CA ARG A 145 -15.92 17.11 -4.50
C ARG A 145 -15.89 18.17 -3.41
N ASP A 146 -14.75 18.82 -3.19
CA ASP A 146 -14.61 19.71 -2.02
C ASP A 146 -15.53 20.95 -2.05
N ASP A 147 -16.03 21.32 -3.23
CA ASP A 147 -16.95 22.44 -3.45
C ASP A 147 -18.44 22.02 -3.49
N VAL A 148 -18.77 20.75 -3.25
CA VAL A 148 -20.17 20.27 -3.16
C VAL A 148 -20.51 19.77 -1.76
N LYS A 149 -21.79 19.87 -1.41
CA LYS A 149 -22.28 19.47 -0.08
C LYS A 149 -22.40 17.96 0.07
N TYR A 150 -22.91 17.29 -0.95
CA TYR A 150 -23.35 15.90 -0.85
C TYR A 150 -22.30 14.91 -1.38
N TRP A 151 -22.16 13.78 -0.69
CA TRP A 151 -21.39 12.64 -1.15
C TRP A 151 -22.09 11.93 -2.31
N SER A 152 -21.32 11.25 -3.14
CA SER A 152 -21.88 10.32 -4.11
C SER A 152 -22.63 9.17 -3.45
N CYS A 153 -23.41 8.43 -4.23
CA CYS A 153 -23.79 7.09 -3.83
C CYS A 153 -22.55 6.19 -3.68
N PRO A 154 -22.61 5.15 -2.83
CA PRO A 154 -21.52 4.19 -2.67
C PRO A 154 -21.27 3.41 -3.96
N PHE A 155 -20.00 3.17 -4.26
CA PHE A 155 -19.58 2.35 -5.40
C PHE A 155 -18.44 1.40 -5.02
N ARG A 156 -18.30 0.32 -5.80
CA ARG A 156 -17.26 -0.69 -5.60
C ARG A 156 -15.93 -0.26 -6.20
N ILE A 157 -14.85 -0.51 -5.48
CA ILE A 157 -13.46 -0.23 -5.91
C ILE A 157 -12.64 -1.47 -6.23
N ASP A 158 -13.17 -2.66 -6.00
CA ASP A 158 -12.48 -3.92 -6.28
C ASP A 158 -12.76 -4.46 -7.69
N LEU A 159 -13.52 -3.72 -8.50
CA LEU A 159 -13.87 -4.11 -9.87
C LEU A 159 -13.05 -3.31 -10.87
N ILE A 160 -12.35 -4.01 -11.77
CA ILE A 160 -11.64 -3.39 -12.90
C ILE A 160 -12.69 -2.95 -13.92
N SER A 161 -13.07 -1.68 -13.84
CA SER A 161 -14.10 -1.11 -14.72
C SER A 161 -14.01 0.40 -14.76
N SER A 162 -14.80 1.00 -15.64
CA SER A 162 -15.04 2.45 -15.67
C SER A 162 -16.53 2.69 -15.54
N PHE A 163 -16.92 3.65 -14.72
CA PHE A 163 -18.31 3.96 -14.45
C PHE A 163 -18.46 5.45 -14.15
N HIS A 164 -19.70 5.92 -14.22
CA HIS A 164 -20.05 7.30 -13.90
C HIS A 164 -20.58 7.36 -12.47
N VAL A 165 -20.09 8.33 -11.70
CA VAL A 165 -20.54 8.59 -10.34
C VAL A 165 -21.26 9.93 -10.32
N THR A 166 -22.55 9.92 -9.98
CA THR A 166 -23.33 11.15 -9.85
C THR A 166 -23.18 11.73 -8.46
N MET A 167 -22.80 13.01 -8.40
CA MET A 167 -22.84 13.84 -7.20
C MET A 167 -23.99 14.83 -7.37
N ARG A 168 -24.93 14.86 -6.41
CA ARG A 168 -26.01 15.86 -6.42
C ARG A 168 -25.47 17.16 -5.82
N PHE A 169 -25.75 18.26 -6.48
CA PHE A 169 -25.45 19.62 -6.01
C PHE A 169 -26.56 20.11 -5.10
#